data_AF-A0A0C2CZM9-F1
#
_entry.id   AF-A0A0C2CZM9-F1
#
_cell.length_a   1.000
_cell.length_b   1.000
_cell.length_c   1.000
_cell.angle_alpha   90.00
_cell.angle_beta   90.00
_cell.angle_gamma   90.00
#
_symmetry.space_group_name_H-M   'P 1'
#
loop_
_entity.id
_entity.type
_entity.pdbx_description
1 polymer ?
#
loop_
_entity_poly.entity_id
_entity_poly.type
_entity_poly.pdbx_seq_one_letter_code
_entity_poly.pdbx_strand_id
1 'polypeptide(L)'
;MEQRRAKILATLGPASNSDEMIGALLDAGVDAVRLNMSHGSHEDHTQVYNRVREQASIRRKPVAVLGDLQGPKIRVGKIPKPGMEIVAGEALVFIADPDAKIEQGRVTIDYVNLPAEAKVGERVLMDDGALEAKITKIEGDEVHTVVVTGGLLGPRKGVNLPDSDLKLPSLTEKDKVDLQFALELGVDMIALSFVRGPEDLELCRALMLECGREVPLVAKIEKPEAVQPDVLPRIIEVANGIMIARGDLGVEMGPEEVPLIQKQLIKLSNEHGKLVITATQMLDSMIRNPRPTRAEASDVANAILDGSDAVMLSGETAAGKYPIESVKTMDRIVRRIEQTERYWLDPPKDMQLGHTTNAVARAAVISSRSLPDCKAIICYTGTGGIARLVSDYRPKVPVYGFTPEPATFQALALYWGVIPIRFQPASPNGETIFIDLDHAAIDRGLFERGDRVVIALGWPLKARTPVNMLKLHKIGESLRGA
;
A
#
# COMPACT_ATOMS: atom_id res chain seq x y z
N MET A 1 -5.78 3.00 26.43
CA MET A 1 -6.47 2.54 25.20
C MET A 1 -5.57 1.52 24.54
N GLU A 2 -6.11 0.36 24.14
CA GLU A 2 -5.34 -0.63 23.37
C GLU A 2 -4.72 0.02 22.12
N GLN A 3 -3.52 -0.41 21.78
CA GLN A 3 -2.79 0.07 20.61
C GLN A 3 -3.44 -0.46 19.34
N ARG A 4 -3.71 0.44 18.37
CA ARG A 4 -4.25 0.09 17.05
C ARG A 4 -3.34 -0.90 16.33
N ARG A 5 -3.89 -1.92 15.66
CA ARG A 5 -3.11 -2.92 14.92
C ARG A 5 -3.01 -2.57 13.44
N ALA A 6 -4.12 -2.37 12.75
CA ALA A 6 -4.13 -1.97 11.36
C ALA A 6 -3.56 -0.55 11.19
N LYS A 7 -2.89 -0.36 10.05
CA LYS A 7 -2.06 0.81 9.80
C LYS A 7 -2.77 1.85 8.97
N ILE A 8 -2.36 3.11 9.11
CA ILE A 8 -2.85 4.22 8.29
C ILE A 8 -1.73 4.72 7.39
N LEU A 9 -1.96 4.59 6.09
CA LEU A 9 -1.13 5.17 5.03
C LEU A 9 -1.77 6.49 4.55
N ALA A 10 -1.07 7.61 4.68
CA ALA A 10 -1.57 8.92 4.25
C ALA A 10 -0.79 9.44 3.04
N THR A 11 -1.49 9.85 1.98
CA THR A 11 -0.86 10.53 0.85
C THR A 11 -0.53 11.96 1.23
N LEU A 12 0.72 12.39 0.96
CA LEU A 12 1.12 13.77 1.16
C LEU A 12 0.93 14.59 -0.12
N GLY A 13 0.53 15.85 0.03
CA GLY A 13 0.32 16.78 -1.07
C GLY A 13 0.24 18.23 -0.60
N PRO A 14 -0.31 19.14 -1.42
CA PRO A 14 -0.37 20.57 -1.12
C PRO A 14 -1.01 20.93 0.23
N ALA A 15 -1.98 20.15 0.71
CA ALA A 15 -2.63 20.40 2.00
C ALA A 15 -1.82 19.85 3.19
N SER A 16 -0.75 19.10 2.94
CA SER A 16 -0.04 18.33 3.96
C SER A 16 1.47 18.24 3.74
N ASN A 17 2.09 19.27 3.17
CA ASN A 17 3.52 19.29 2.90
C ASN A 17 4.34 20.19 3.85
N SER A 18 3.71 20.86 4.82
CA SER A 18 4.43 21.65 5.84
C SER A 18 4.84 20.82 7.06
N ASP A 19 5.86 21.28 7.78
CA ASP A 19 6.36 20.62 9.00
C ASP A 19 5.28 20.48 10.07
N GLU A 20 4.49 21.53 10.30
CA GLU A 20 3.42 21.53 11.29
C GLU A 20 2.33 20.51 10.93
N MET A 21 1.95 20.45 9.64
CA MET A 21 0.90 19.55 9.20
C MET A 21 1.37 18.10 9.18
N ILE A 22 2.57 17.82 8.67
CA ILE A 22 3.17 16.47 8.72
C ILE A 22 3.25 16.02 10.18
N GLY A 23 3.79 16.85 11.07
CA GLY A 23 3.85 16.55 12.48
C GLY A 23 2.47 16.25 13.10
N ALA A 24 1.47 17.08 12.79
CA ALA A 24 0.11 16.87 13.27
C ALA A 24 -0.54 15.58 12.74
N LEU A 25 -0.24 15.17 11.50
CA LEU A 25 -0.69 13.90 10.93
C LEU A 25 -0.05 12.70 11.64
N LEU A 26 1.25 12.77 11.94
CA LEU A 26 1.94 11.73 12.71
C LEU A 26 1.39 11.63 14.14
N ASP A 27 0.97 12.74 14.75
CA ASP A 27 0.33 12.76 16.07
C ASP A 27 -1.12 12.26 16.03
N ALA A 28 -1.83 12.51 14.93
CA ALA A 28 -3.16 11.96 14.69
C ALA A 28 -3.14 10.43 14.46
N GLY A 29 -1.98 9.86 14.14
CA GLY A 29 -1.77 8.42 14.06
C GLY A 29 -1.55 7.89 12.64
N VAL A 30 -0.87 8.63 11.77
CA VAL A 30 -0.32 8.08 10.52
C VAL A 30 0.87 7.16 10.84
N ASP A 31 0.93 5.96 10.24
CA ASP A 31 2.06 5.03 10.37
C ASP A 31 3.00 5.05 9.15
N ALA A 32 2.45 5.45 7.99
CA ALA A 32 3.19 5.51 6.75
C ALA A 32 2.68 6.65 5.88
N VAL A 33 3.56 7.18 5.03
CA VAL A 33 3.22 8.22 4.07
C VAL A 33 3.42 7.74 2.65
N ARG A 34 2.56 8.17 1.74
CA ARG A 34 2.65 7.90 0.30
C ARG A 34 3.13 9.15 -0.42
N LEU A 35 4.18 9.01 -1.21
CA LEU A 35 4.62 9.99 -2.21
C LEU A 35 4.10 9.55 -3.57
N ASN A 36 3.13 10.27 -4.11
CA ASN A 36 2.52 9.95 -5.39
C ASN A 36 3.32 10.60 -6.53
N MET A 37 4.08 9.79 -7.28
CA MET A 37 4.93 10.28 -8.36
C MET A 37 4.14 10.72 -9.61
N SER A 38 2.81 10.56 -9.63
CA SER A 38 1.96 11.13 -10.69
C SER A 38 1.93 12.66 -10.68
N HIS A 39 2.33 13.28 -9.56
CA HIS A 39 2.31 14.73 -9.35
C HIS A 39 3.57 15.18 -8.62
N GLY A 40 3.88 16.48 -8.71
CA GLY A 40 5.05 17.07 -8.07
C GLY A 40 6.35 16.76 -8.82
N SER A 41 7.35 17.60 -8.59
CA SER A 41 8.71 17.37 -9.07
C SER A 41 9.50 16.50 -8.09
N HIS A 42 10.64 15.96 -8.54
CA HIS A 42 11.58 15.26 -7.67
C HIS A 42 12.08 16.17 -6.53
N GLU A 43 12.23 17.46 -6.78
CA GLU A 43 12.61 18.45 -5.76
C GLU A 43 11.54 18.57 -4.67
N ASP A 44 10.26 18.67 -5.06
CA ASP A 44 9.13 18.71 -4.12
C ASP A 44 9.11 17.45 -3.25
N HIS A 45 9.24 16.27 -3.86
CA HIS A 45 9.27 14.98 -3.14
C HIS A 45 10.45 14.89 -2.18
N THR A 46 11.61 15.44 -2.56
CA THR A 46 12.80 15.49 -1.70
C THR A 46 12.56 16.32 -0.45
N GLN A 47 11.96 17.51 -0.61
CA GLN A 47 11.62 18.37 0.51
C GLN A 47 10.62 17.68 1.45
N VAL A 48 9.56 17.09 0.89
CA VAL A 48 8.53 16.39 1.67
C VAL A 48 9.14 15.21 2.43
N TYR A 49 9.98 14.40 1.78
CA TYR A 49 10.65 13.27 2.42
C TYR A 49 11.51 13.70 3.61
N ASN A 50 12.31 14.76 3.45
CA ASN A 50 13.16 15.28 4.51
C ASN A 50 12.34 15.75 5.72
N ARG A 51 11.25 16.50 5.47
CA ARG A 51 10.31 16.92 6.54
C ARG A 51 9.70 15.72 7.26
N VAL A 52 9.29 14.68 6.52
CA VAL A 52 8.76 13.44 7.14
C VAL A 52 9.79 12.79 8.06
N ARG A 53 11.04 12.64 7.61
CA ARG A 53 12.10 12.04 8.42
C ARG A 53 12.42 12.88 9.66
N GLU A 54 12.46 14.21 9.52
CA GLU A 54 12.66 15.13 10.64
C GLU A 54 11.52 15.06 11.67
N GLN A 55 10.27 15.20 11.22
CA GLN A 55 9.10 15.16 12.10
C GLN A 55 8.92 13.80 12.78
N ALA A 56 9.26 12.71 12.09
CA ALA A 56 9.28 11.35 12.65
C ALA A 56 10.36 11.21 13.73
N SER A 57 11.56 11.76 13.50
CA SER A 57 12.68 11.76 14.45
C SER A 57 12.34 12.53 15.73
N ILE A 58 11.80 13.74 15.61
CA ILE A 58 11.35 14.57 16.76
C ILE A 58 10.37 13.78 17.65
N ARG A 59 9.45 13.06 17.01
CA ARG A 59 8.41 12.26 17.70
C ARG A 59 8.87 10.88 18.13
N ARG A 60 10.07 10.46 17.73
CA ARG A 60 10.62 9.10 17.93
C ARG A 60 9.64 8.03 17.44
N LYS A 61 8.98 8.28 16.32
CA LYS A 61 8.02 7.36 15.68
C LYS A 61 8.64 6.76 14.43
N PRO A 62 8.55 5.44 14.21
CA PRO A 62 8.83 4.87 12.90
C PRO A 62 7.73 5.29 11.93
N VAL A 63 8.11 5.71 10.73
CA VAL A 63 7.18 6.12 9.68
C VAL A 63 7.70 5.60 8.35
N ALA A 64 6.97 4.67 7.73
CA ALA A 64 7.34 4.18 6.41
C ALA A 64 7.03 5.22 5.32
N VAL A 65 7.86 5.31 4.29
CA VAL A 65 7.62 6.09 3.09
C VAL A 65 7.45 5.14 1.92
N LEU A 66 6.28 5.20 1.27
CA LEU A 66 5.95 4.44 0.07
C LEU A 66 6.02 5.37 -1.15
N GLY A 67 6.90 5.06 -2.10
CA GLY A 67 6.93 5.71 -3.42
C GLY A 67 5.94 5.03 -4.36
N ASP A 68 4.93 5.74 -4.84
CA ASP A 68 3.92 5.20 -5.76
C ASP A 68 4.21 5.65 -7.20
N LEU A 69 4.64 4.71 -8.04
CA LEU A 69 4.94 4.95 -9.46
C LEU A 69 3.66 5.21 -10.22
N GLN A 70 3.71 6.08 -11.23
CA GLN A 70 2.52 6.53 -11.93
C GLN A 70 1.90 5.43 -12.80
N GLY A 71 2.74 4.66 -13.49
CA GLY A 71 2.34 3.68 -14.47
C GLY A 71 1.79 4.28 -15.78
N PRO A 72 1.42 3.42 -16.74
CA PRO A 72 0.96 3.81 -18.06
C PRO A 72 -0.50 4.33 -18.03
N LYS A 73 -0.70 5.61 -17.72
CA LYS A 73 -2.01 6.27 -17.82
C LYS A 73 -2.19 6.96 -19.17
N ILE A 74 -3.26 6.60 -19.89
CA ILE A 74 -3.73 7.31 -21.08
C ILE A 74 -4.54 8.52 -20.66
N ARG A 75 -4.37 9.64 -21.35
CA ARG A 75 -5.06 10.90 -21.06
C ARG A 75 -5.49 11.62 -22.32
N VAL A 76 -6.57 12.37 -22.20
CA VAL A 76 -6.93 13.37 -23.20
C VAL A 76 -5.93 14.53 -23.19
N GLY A 77 -5.87 15.26 -24.30
CA GLY A 77 -5.01 16.43 -24.45
C GLY A 77 -5.34 17.61 -23.53
N LYS A 78 -4.67 18.74 -23.81
CA LYS A 78 -4.85 19.99 -23.06
C LYS A 78 -6.10 20.73 -23.54
N ILE A 79 -7.27 20.25 -23.12
CA ILE A 79 -8.55 20.91 -23.39
C ILE A 79 -8.55 22.32 -22.76
N PRO A 80 -8.91 23.39 -23.51
CA PRO A 80 -8.99 24.74 -22.97
C PRO A 80 -9.95 24.87 -21.77
N LYS A 81 -9.63 25.75 -20.82
CA LYS A 81 -10.52 26.03 -19.68
C LYS A 81 -11.82 26.72 -20.17
N PRO A 82 -12.99 26.44 -19.56
CA PRO A 82 -13.21 25.63 -18.36
C PRO A 82 -13.21 24.10 -18.57
N GLY A 83 -13.18 23.64 -19.82
CA GLY A 83 -13.32 22.24 -20.23
C GLY A 83 -14.18 22.18 -21.49
N MET A 84 -14.46 20.97 -21.97
CA MET A 84 -15.36 20.73 -23.10
C MET A 84 -16.61 20.02 -22.61
N GLU A 85 -17.78 20.59 -22.86
CA GLU A 85 -19.04 19.91 -22.59
C GLU A 85 -19.27 18.86 -23.67
N ILE A 86 -19.49 17.62 -23.27
CA ILE A 86 -19.85 16.51 -24.17
C ILE A 86 -21.26 16.04 -23.81
N VAL A 87 -22.13 15.86 -24.80
CA VAL A 87 -23.56 15.58 -24.59
C VAL A 87 -23.88 14.15 -25.03
N ALA A 88 -24.67 13.44 -24.23
CA ALA A 88 -25.10 12.09 -24.56
C ALA A 88 -25.81 12.03 -25.93
N GLY A 89 -25.45 11.05 -26.75
CA GLY A 89 -25.93 10.88 -28.12
C GLY A 89 -25.13 11.64 -29.18
N GLU A 90 -24.28 12.59 -28.80
CA GLU A 90 -23.43 13.33 -29.75
C GLU A 90 -22.15 12.56 -30.10
N ALA A 91 -21.54 12.96 -31.23
CA ALA A 91 -20.27 12.40 -31.67
C ALA A 91 -19.10 13.01 -30.89
N LEU A 92 -18.15 12.17 -30.50
CA LEU A 92 -16.87 12.56 -29.94
C LEU A 92 -15.76 11.80 -30.67
N VAL A 93 -14.74 12.53 -31.15
CA VAL A 93 -13.61 11.94 -31.86
C VAL A 93 -12.35 12.07 -31.01
N PHE A 94 -11.66 10.95 -30.81
CA PHE A 94 -10.31 10.91 -30.24
C PHE A 94 -9.28 10.85 -31.36
N ILE A 95 -8.41 11.84 -31.41
CA ILE A 95 -7.34 11.95 -32.41
C ILE A 95 -6.04 11.46 -31.76
N ALA A 96 -5.46 10.39 -32.29
CA ALA A 96 -4.22 9.78 -31.81
C ALA A 96 -2.96 10.55 -32.23
N ASP A 97 -3.06 11.87 -32.22
CA ASP A 97 -1.99 12.83 -32.45
C ASP A 97 -2.06 13.87 -31.30
N PRO A 98 -1.12 13.86 -30.35
CA PRO A 98 -1.10 14.80 -29.23
C PRO A 98 -1.03 16.28 -29.64
N ASP A 99 -0.50 16.57 -30.82
CA ASP A 99 -0.29 17.92 -31.35
C ASP A 99 -1.45 18.42 -32.22
N ALA A 100 -2.43 17.56 -32.50
CA ALA A 100 -3.60 17.93 -33.27
C ALA A 100 -4.48 18.97 -32.54
N LYS A 101 -5.28 19.70 -33.32
CA LYS A 101 -6.16 20.75 -32.81
C LYS A 101 -7.33 20.13 -32.05
N ILE A 102 -7.52 20.59 -30.81
CA ILE A 102 -8.71 20.29 -29.99
C ILE A 102 -9.81 21.31 -30.31
N GLU A 103 -11.02 20.84 -30.59
CA GLU A 103 -12.22 21.64 -30.80
C GLU A 103 -13.48 20.89 -30.38
N GLN A 104 -14.65 21.53 -30.35
CA GLN A 104 -15.88 20.89 -29.85
C GLN A 104 -16.14 19.55 -30.56
N GLY A 105 -16.29 18.47 -29.78
CA GLY A 105 -16.49 17.11 -30.29
C GLY A 105 -15.22 16.42 -30.82
N ARG A 106 -14.04 17.03 -30.70
CA ARG A 106 -12.75 16.48 -31.16
C ARG A 106 -11.64 16.74 -30.13
N VAL A 107 -11.09 15.69 -29.55
CA VAL A 107 -10.04 15.76 -28.53
C VAL A 107 -8.83 14.92 -28.92
N THR A 108 -7.64 15.32 -28.50
CA THR A 108 -6.44 14.49 -28.69
C THR A 108 -6.29 13.48 -27.56
N ILE A 109 -5.58 12.39 -27.84
CA ILE A 109 -5.23 11.35 -26.87
C ILE A 109 -3.73 11.09 -26.91
N ASP A 110 -3.10 10.92 -25.75
CA ASP A 110 -1.65 10.72 -25.65
C ASP A 110 -1.19 9.26 -25.88
N TYR A 111 -2.10 8.41 -26.36
CA TYR A 111 -1.81 7.05 -26.79
C TYR A 111 -1.97 6.90 -28.30
N VAL A 112 -0.86 7.08 -29.01
CA VAL A 112 -0.80 7.07 -30.48
C VAL A 112 -1.20 5.73 -31.10
N ASN A 113 -1.04 4.62 -30.38
CA ASN A 113 -1.39 3.29 -30.87
C ASN A 113 -2.88 2.95 -30.70
N LEU A 114 -3.68 3.83 -30.08
CA LEU A 114 -5.08 3.55 -29.79
C LEU A 114 -5.90 3.09 -31.01
N PRO A 115 -5.81 3.74 -32.20
CA PRO A 115 -6.61 3.33 -33.35
C PRO A 115 -6.29 1.92 -33.85
N ALA A 116 -5.05 1.45 -33.63
CA ALA A 116 -4.62 0.12 -34.06
C ALA A 116 -5.07 -1.00 -33.10
N GLU A 117 -5.38 -0.66 -31.85
CA GLU A 117 -5.64 -1.62 -30.77
C GLU A 117 -7.11 -1.64 -30.32
N ALA A 118 -7.81 -0.51 -30.44
CA ALA A 118 -9.22 -0.40 -30.14
C ALA A 118 -10.10 -1.07 -31.21
N LYS A 119 -11.32 -1.48 -30.83
CA LYS A 119 -12.29 -2.09 -31.74
C LYS A 119 -13.63 -1.38 -31.69
N VAL A 120 -14.35 -1.44 -32.82
CA VAL A 120 -15.72 -0.94 -32.90
C VAL A 120 -16.61 -1.67 -31.90
N GLY A 121 -17.39 -0.91 -31.14
CA GLY A 121 -18.28 -1.40 -30.10
C GLY A 121 -17.71 -1.35 -28.68
N GLU A 122 -16.40 -1.13 -28.52
CA GLU A 122 -15.75 -1.02 -27.21
C GLU A 122 -16.08 0.32 -26.51
N ARG A 123 -16.02 0.29 -25.17
CA ARG A 123 -16.25 1.46 -24.32
C ARG A 123 -14.97 2.28 -24.16
N VAL A 124 -15.15 3.60 -24.11
CA VAL A 124 -14.12 4.58 -23.77
C VAL A 124 -14.62 5.35 -22.56
N LEU A 125 -14.01 5.10 -21.41
CA LEU A 125 -14.32 5.74 -20.15
C LEU A 125 -13.36 6.91 -19.94
N MET A 126 -13.88 8.05 -19.48
CA MET A 126 -13.08 9.23 -19.18
C MET A 126 -13.42 9.77 -17.79
N ASP A 127 -12.46 10.48 -17.20
CA ASP A 127 -12.59 11.09 -15.87
C ASP A 127 -13.03 10.08 -14.80
N ASP A 128 -12.23 9.02 -14.65
CA ASP A 128 -12.45 7.94 -13.68
C ASP A 128 -13.86 7.30 -13.84
N GLY A 129 -14.30 7.12 -15.10
CA GLY A 129 -15.57 6.48 -15.45
C GLY A 129 -16.80 7.40 -15.32
N ALA A 130 -16.64 8.67 -14.96
CA ALA A 130 -17.75 9.61 -14.88
C ALA A 130 -18.36 9.94 -16.25
N LEU A 131 -17.58 9.82 -17.32
CA LEU A 131 -17.97 10.05 -18.70
C LEU A 131 -17.73 8.78 -19.51
N GLU A 132 -18.62 8.49 -20.45
CA GLU A 132 -18.55 7.27 -21.28
C GLU A 132 -18.86 7.61 -22.73
N ALA A 133 -18.09 7.03 -23.64
CA ALA A 133 -18.38 6.99 -25.06
C ALA A 133 -18.20 5.57 -25.61
N LYS A 134 -18.82 5.28 -26.74
CA LYS A 134 -18.75 3.98 -27.41
C LYS A 134 -18.19 4.12 -28.80
N ILE A 135 -17.19 3.30 -29.15
CA ILE A 135 -16.52 3.36 -30.46
C ILE A 135 -17.49 2.91 -31.55
N THR A 136 -17.66 3.74 -32.57
CA THR A 136 -18.53 3.48 -33.73
C THR A 136 -17.76 3.28 -35.02
N LYS A 137 -16.59 3.91 -35.16
CA LYS A 137 -15.73 3.80 -36.36
C LYS A 137 -14.28 4.13 -35.99
N ILE A 138 -13.33 3.50 -36.68
CA ILE A 138 -11.91 3.85 -36.63
C ILE A 138 -11.48 4.21 -38.06
N GLU A 139 -10.85 5.37 -38.24
CA GLU A 139 -10.43 5.89 -39.54
C GLU A 139 -9.07 6.58 -39.43
N GLY A 140 -8.02 5.93 -39.93
CA GLY A 140 -6.65 6.42 -39.79
C GLY A 140 -6.28 6.58 -38.32
N ASP A 141 -5.93 7.80 -37.93
CA ASP A 141 -5.55 8.14 -36.55
C ASP A 141 -6.74 8.59 -35.69
N GLU A 142 -7.97 8.51 -36.21
CA GLU A 142 -9.19 8.94 -35.53
C GLU A 142 -10.03 7.75 -35.02
N VAL A 143 -10.37 7.80 -33.74
CA VAL A 143 -11.35 6.91 -33.11
C VAL A 143 -12.65 7.68 -32.92
N HIS A 144 -13.65 7.36 -33.75
CA HIS A 144 -14.96 7.97 -33.69
C HIS A 144 -15.83 7.24 -32.67
N THR A 145 -16.49 8.02 -31.82
CA THR A 145 -17.34 7.50 -30.75
C THR A 145 -18.67 8.25 -30.71
N VAL A 146 -19.66 7.63 -30.06
CA VAL A 146 -20.89 8.29 -29.62
C VAL A 146 -20.89 8.35 -28.10
N VAL A 147 -21.13 9.54 -27.55
CA VAL A 147 -21.18 9.75 -26.10
C VAL A 147 -22.38 9.01 -25.52
N VAL A 148 -22.14 8.17 -24.52
CA VAL A 148 -23.16 7.45 -23.75
C VAL A 148 -23.54 8.28 -22.52
N THR A 149 -22.53 8.71 -21.76
CA THR A 149 -22.70 9.54 -20.55
C THR A 149 -21.92 10.83 -20.73
N GLY A 150 -22.66 11.94 -20.82
CA GLY A 150 -22.12 13.28 -21.04
C GLY A 150 -21.76 14.04 -19.76
N GLY A 151 -21.11 15.18 -19.91
CA GLY A 151 -20.67 16.06 -18.83
C GLY A 151 -19.48 16.94 -19.24
N LEU A 152 -18.79 17.52 -18.27
CA LEU A 152 -17.65 18.40 -18.51
C LEU A 152 -16.33 17.61 -18.56
N LEU A 153 -15.76 17.46 -19.75
CA LEU A 153 -14.44 16.86 -19.94
C LEU A 153 -13.34 17.91 -19.72
N GLY A 154 -12.57 17.73 -18.65
CA GLY A 154 -11.46 18.61 -18.29
C GLY A 154 -10.14 18.29 -19.03
N PRO A 155 -9.12 19.16 -18.91
CA PRO A 155 -7.80 18.90 -19.48
C PRO A 155 -7.11 17.70 -18.82
N ARG A 156 -6.37 16.91 -19.60
CA ARG A 156 -5.51 15.81 -19.11
C ARG A 156 -6.24 14.75 -18.26
N LYS A 157 -7.55 14.62 -18.45
CA LYS A 157 -8.36 13.57 -17.79
C LYS A 157 -7.95 12.19 -18.27
N GLY A 158 -7.97 11.22 -17.35
CA GLY A 158 -7.63 9.83 -17.66
C GLY A 158 -8.64 9.23 -18.63
N VAL A 159 -8.17 8.32 -19.47
CA VAL A 159 -8.97 7.52 -20.38
C VAL A 159 -8.70 6.05 -20.11
N ASN A 160 -9.77 5.26 -19.99
CA ASN A 160 -9.72 3.82 -19.78
C ASN A 160 -10.51 3.12 -20.90
N LEU A 161 -9.95 2.04 -21.43
CA LEU A 161 -10.60 1.18 -22.40
C LEU A 161 -10.66 -0.25 -21.82
N PRO A 162 -11.70 -0.56 -21.02
CA PRO A 162 -11.78 -1.83 -20.30
C PRO A 162 -11.94 -3.06 -21.21
N ASP A 163 -12.37 -2.83 -22.45
CA ASP A 163 -12.64 -3.90 -23.42
C ASP A 163 -11.45 -4.14 -24.37
N SER A 164 -10.45 -3.26 -24.37
CA SER A 164 -9.30 -3.31 -25.28
C SER A 164 -8.06 -3.95 -24.63
N ASP A 165 -7.36 -4.81 -25.37
CA ASP A 165 -6.06 -5.37 -24.97
C ASP A 165 -4.92 -4.42 -25.37
N LEU A 166 -4.71 -3.39 -24.53
CA LEU A 166 -3.74 -2.34 -24.82
C LEU A 166 -2.29 -2.77 -24.53
N LYS A 167 -1.41 -2.62 -25.52
CA LYS A 167 0.01 -3.03 -25.44
C LYS A 167 0.89 -1.97 -24.80
N LEU A 168 0.42 -1.39 -23.70
CA LEU A 168 1.19 -0.46 -22.89
C LEU A 168 2.29 -1.21 -22.12
N PRO A 169 3.52 -0.69 -22.03
CA PRO A 169 4.51 -1.23 -21.10
C PRO A 169 4.05 -1.00 -19.66
N SER A 170 4.35 -1.92 -18.75
CA SER A 170 4.00 -1.78 -17.32
C SER A 170 4.79 -0.70 -16.60
N LEU A 171 5.96 -0.35 -17.12
CA LEU A 171 6.78 0.77 -16.66
C LEU A 171 7.04 1.72 -17.83
N THR A 172 6.66 2.99 -17.65
CA THR A 172 6.99 4.06 -18.59
C THR A 172 8.44 4.52 -18.40
N GLU A 173 9.00 5.26 -19.36
CA GLU A 173 10.32 5.90 -19.17
C GLU A 173 10.34 6.85 -17.97
N LYS A 174 9.22 7.52 -17.71
CA LYS A 174 9.04 8.32 -16.49
C LYS A 174 9.10 7.46 -15.24
N ASP A 175 8.45 6.30 -15.22
CA ASP A 175 8.47 5.41 -14.05
C ASP A 175 9.87 4.86 -13.76
N LYS A 176 10.69 4.59 -14.79
CA LYS A 176 12.09 4.18 -14.60
C LYS A 176 12.91 5.28 -13.92
N VAL A 177 12.74 6.52 -14.37
CA VAL A 177 13.39 7.71 -13.78
C VAL A 177 12.90 7.95 -12.35
N ASP A 178 11.59 7.85 -12.11
CA ASP A 178 10.98 8.00 -10.78
C ASP A 178 11.39 6.87 -9.82
N LEU A 179 11.53 5.64 -10.31
CA LEU A 179 12.00 4.50 -9.53
C LEU A 179 13.43 4.73 -9.04
N GLN A 180 14.35 5.11 -9.93
CA GLN A 180 15.72 5.42 -9.56
C GLN A 180 15.74 6.55 -8.52
N PHE A 181 15.03 7.65 -8.78
CA PHE A 181 14.93 8.77 -7.84
C PHE A 181 14.39 8.34 -6.47
N ALA A 182 13.33 7.54 -6.41
CA ALA A 182 12.74 7.09 -5.16
C ALA A 182 13.71 6.22 -4.33
N LEU A 183 14.46 5.33 -5.01
CA LEU A 183 15.46 4.47 -4.38
C LEU A 183 16.65 5.29 -3.83
N GLU A 184 17.11 6.29 -4.59
CA GLU A 184 18.15 7.24 -4.15
C GLU A 184 17.68 8.08 -2.97
N LEU A 185 16.43 8.58 -3.02
CA LEU A 185 15.83 9.41 -1.98
C LEU A 185 15.75 8.71 -0.63
N GLY A 186 15.50 7.39 -0.64
CA GLY A 186 15.43 6.65 0.61
C GLY A 186 14.10 6.01 0.93
N VAL A 187 13.18 5.87 -0.03
CA VAL A 187 11.86 5.29 0.25
C VAL A 187 11.99 3.87 0.81
N ASP A 188 11.03 3.50 1.66
CA ASP A 188 11.03 2.23 2.38
C ASP A 188 10.31 1.13 1.60
N MET A 189 9.45 1.49 0.65
CA MET A 189 8.71 0.59 -0.24
C MET A 189 8.39 1.28 -1.56
N ILE A 190 8.14 0.49 -2.61
CA ILE A 190 7.64 0.96 -3.92
C ILE A 190 6.29 0.32 -4.20
N ALA A 191 5.35 1.10 -4.73
CA ALA A 191 4.13 0.57 -5.33
C ALA A 191 4.17 0.71 -6.86
N LEU A 192 3.87 -0.38 -7.56
CA LEU A 192 3.80 -0.44 -9.02
C LEU A 192 2.33 -0.38 -9.46
N SER A 193 1.99 0.63 -10.25
CA SER A 193 0.65 0.83 -10.82
C SER A 193 0.37 -0.10 -12.00
N PHE A 194 -0.92 -0.35 -12.28
CA PHE A 194 -1.41 -1.11 -13.44
C PHE A 194 -0.73 -2.47 -13.66
N VAL A 195 -0.41 -3.18 -12.58
CA VAL A 195 0.12 -4.54 -12.66
C VAL A 195 -0.90 -5.42 -13.36
N ARG A 196 -0.46 -6.19 -14.36
CA ARG A 196 -1.28 -7.18 -15.08
C ARG A 196 -0.82 -8.61 -14.83
N GLY A 197 0.46 -8.81 -14.55
CA GLY A 197 1.05 -10.13 -14.32
C GLY A 197 2.32 -10.07 -13.46
N PRO A 198 2.85 -11.24 -13.03
CA PRO A 198 4.08 -11.31 -12.25
C PRO A 198 5.31 -10.74 -13.00
N GLU A 199 5.32 -10.80 -14.33
CA GLU A 199 6.40 -10.33 -15.18
C GLU A 199 6.64 -8.81 -15.02
N ASP A 200 5.59 -8.04 -14.74
CA ASP A 200 5.67 -6.60 -14.47
C ASP A 200 6.46 -6.31 -13.18
N LEU A 201 6.27 -7.16 -12.15
CA LEU A 201 6.93 -7.04 -10.86
C LEU A 201 8.40 -7.50 -10.95
N GLU A 202 8.65 -8.56 -11.72
CA GLU A 202 10.01 -9.04 -12.01
C GLU A 202 10.84 -8.00 -12.75
N LEU A 203 10.25 -7.32 -13.74
CA LEU A 203 10.89 -6.22 -14.45
C LEU A 203 11.24 -5.07 -13.49
N CYS A 204 10.30 -4.67 -12.64
CA CYS A 204 10.54 -3.61 -11.65
C CYS A 204 11.66 -4.00 -10.67
N ARG A 205 11.71 -5.25 -10.21
CA ARG A 205 12.80 -5.76 -9.36
C ARG A 205 14.15 -5.78 -10.08
N ALA A 206 14.19 -6.18 -11.34
CA ALA A 206 15.44 -6.15 -12.12
C ALA A 206 16.02 -4.73 -12.15
N LEU A 207 15.18 -3.72 -12.38
CA LEU A 207 15.60 -2.31 -12.34
C LEU A 207 16.06 -1.86 -10.95
N MET A 208 15.38 -2.28 -9.87
CA MET A 208 15.84 -2.01 -8.51
C MET A 208 17.25 -2.59 -8.24
N LEU A 209 17.52 -3.80 -8.73
CA LEU A 209 18.83 -4.44 -8.62
C LEU A 209 19.89 -3.69 -9.42
N GLU A 210 19.58 -3.21 -10.61
CA GLU A 210 20.46 -2.35 -11.42
C GLU A 210 20.78 -1.02 -10.69
N CYS A 211 19.79 -0.45 -9.99
CA CYS A 211 20.01 0.71 -9.12
C CYS A 211 20.77 0.40 -7.82
N GLY A 212 21.08 -0.86 -7.54
CA GLY A 212 21.84 -1.28 -6.36
C GLY A 212 21.05 -1.27 -5.04
N ARG A 213 19.72 -1.13 -5.10
CA ARG A 213 18.85 -1.11 -3.91
C ARG A 213 17.50 -1.73 -4.21
N GLU A 214 17.20 -2.80 -3.49
CA GLU A 214 15.87 -3.42 -3.48
C GLU A 214 15.12 -3.04 -2.21
N VAL A 215 13.84 -2.70 -2.36
CA VAL A 215 12.89 -2.45 -1.26
C VAL A 215 11.62 -3.27 -1.52
N PRO A 216 10.78 -3.53 -0.49
CA PRO A 216 9.51 -4.22 -0.69
C PRO A 216 8.67 -3.60 -1.82
N LEU A 217 8.22 -4.46 -2.74
CA LEU A 217 7.42 -4.09 -3.90
C LEU A 217 5.95 -4.45 -3.68
N VAL A 218 5.07 -3.45 -3.77
CA VAL A 218 3.63 -3.55 -3.62
C VAL A 218 2.96 -3.51 -4.99
N ALA A 219 2.23 -4.55 -5.36
CA ALA A 219 1.49 -4.60 -6.61
C ALA A 219 0.14 -3.86 -6.46
N LYS A 220 -0.11 -2.84 -7.28
CA LYS A 220 -1.43 -2.19 -7.30
C LYS A 220 -2.37 -2.95 -8.23
N ILE A 221 -3.42 -3.49 -7.65
CA ILE A 221 -4.43 -4.28 -8.36
C ILE A 221 -5.51 -3.33 -8.86
N GLU A 222 -5.37 -2.95 -10.12
CA GLU A 222 -6.18 -1.94 -10.82
C GLU A 222 -6.82 -2.48 -12.10
N LYS A 223 -6.33 -3.63 -12.57
CA LYS A 223 -6.58 -4.16 -13.91
C LYS A 223 -7.31 -5.51 -13.89
N PRO A 224 -8.28 -5.75 -14.79
CA PRO A 224 -9.01 -7.03 -14.90
C PRO A 224 -8.10 -8.26 -15.05
N GLU A 225 -6.96 -8.09 -15.72
CA GLU A 225 -5.97 -9.14 -15.98
C GLU A 225 -5.32 -9.63 -14.68
N ALA A 226 -5.06 -8.72 -13.74
CA ALA A 226 -4.42 -9.06 -12.47
C ALA A 226 -5.33 -9.83 -11.50
N VAL A 227 -6.65 -9.79 -11.70
CA VAL A 227 -7.62 -10.50 -10.86
C VAL A 227 -8.04 -11.84 -11.46
N GLN A 228 -7.50 -12.22 -12.63
CA GLN A 228 -7.77 -13.52 -13.22
C GLN A 228 -7.33 -14.66 -12.29
N PRO A 229 -8.11 -15.75 -12.16
CA PRO A 229 -7.84 -16.81 -11.18
C PRO A 229 -6.47 -17.49 -11.30
N ASP A 230 -5.90 -17.55 -12.50
CA ASP A 230 -4.59 -18.14 -12.80
C ASP A 230 -3.42 -17.14 -12.69
N VAL A 231 -3.71 -15.85 -12.73
CA VAL A 231 -2.71 -14.76 -12.68
C VAL A 231 -2.52 -14.25 -11.25
N LEU A 232 -3.62 -14.01 -10.53
CA LEU A 232 -3.61 -13.40 -9.21
C LEU A 232 -2.71 -14.14 -8.20
N PRO A 233 -2.75 -15.47 -8.07
CA PRO A 233 -1.84 -16.18 -7.15
C PRO A 233 -0.37 -15.96 -7.49
N ARG A 234 -0.01 -15.91 -8.77
CA ARG A 234 1.37 -15.68 -9.23
C ARG A 234 1.85 -14.26 -8.91
N ILE A 235 0.98 -13.25 -9.07
CA ILE A 235 1.26 -11.87 -8.64
C ILE A 235 1.54 -11.83 -7.14
N ILE A 236 0.69 -12.45 -6.32
CA ILE A 236 0.84 -12.48 -4.85
C ILE A 236 2.12 -13.19 -4.44
N GLU A 237 2.47 -14.30 -5.11
CA GLU A 237 3.69 -15.05 -4.86
C GLU A 237 4.94 -14.17 -5.01
N VAL A 238 5.04 -13.44 -6.13
CA VAL A 238 6.21 -12.60 -6.40
C VAL A 238 6.18 -11.27 -5.64
N ALA A 239 5.02 -10.67 -5.37
CA ALA A 239 4.94 -9.39 -4.66
C ALA A 239 5.33 -9.49 -3.17
N ASN A 240 5.72 -8.37 -2.55
CA ASN A 240 5.84 -8.27 -1.08
C ASN A 240 4.52 -7.89 -0.40
N GLY A 241 3.61 -7.31 -1.17
CA GLY A 241 2.25 -6.95 -0.77
C GLY A 241 1.42 -6.52 -1.97
N ILE A 242 0.13 -6.29 -1.74
CA ILE A 242 -0.78 -5.73 -2.73
C ILE A 242 -1.45 -4.46 -2.20
N MET A 243 -1.82 -3.58 -3.12
CA MET A 243 -2.68 -2.43 -2.86
C MET A 243 -3.93 -2.54 -3.72
N ILE A 244 -5.09 -2.58 -3.08
CA ILE A 244 -6.39 -2.70 -3.74
C ILE A 244 -6.86 -1.28 -4.08
N ALA A 245 -6.62 -0.83 -5.30
CA ALA A 245 -6.96 0.51 -5.77
C ALA A 245 -8.36 0.50 -6.40
N ARG A 246 -9.36 0.62 -5.51
CA ARG A 246 -10.79 0.42 -5.80
C ARG A 246 -11.37 1.42 -6.79
N GLY A 247 -10.82 2.63 -6.83
CA GLY A 247 -11.17 3.66 -7.81
C GLY A 247 -10.88 3.18 -9.22
N ASP A 248 -9.59 3.00 -9.56
CA ASP A 248 -9.18 2.53 -10.89
C ASP A 248 -9.80 1.14 -11.21
N LEU A 249 -9.82 0.20 -10.25
CA LEU A 249 -10.43 -1.12 -10.45
C LEU A 249 -11.94 -1.04 -10.72
N GLY A 250 -12.66 -0.14 -10.05
CA GLY A 250 -14.10 0.06 -10.23
C GLY A 250 -14.46 0.68 -11.58
N VAL A 251 -13.54 1.46 -12.17
CA VAL A 251 -13.69 1.96 -13.55
C VAL A 251 -13.63 0.80 -14.54
N GLU A 252 -12.72 -0.15 -14.33
CA GLU A 252 -12.50 -1.26 -15.26
C GLU A 252 -13.53 -2.39 -15.11
N MET A 253 -13.89 -2.73 -13.87
CA MET A 253 -14.71 -3.92 -13.54
C MET A 253 -16.13 -3.61 -13.07
N GLY A 254 -16.46 -2.34 -12.83
CA GLY A 254 -17.74 -1.91 -12.27
C GLY A 254 -17.80 -1.96 -10.73
N PRO A 255 -18.60 -1.08 -10.10
CA PRO A 255 -18.66 -0.95 -8.64
C PRO A 255 -19.27 -2.15 -7.92
N GLU A 256 -20.08 -2.97 -8.58
CA GLU A 256 -20.71 -4.17 -8.02
C GLU A 256 -19.73 -5.33 -7.81
N GLU A 257 -18.69 -5.44 -8.64
CA GLU A 257 -17.68 -6.50 -8.55
C GLU A 257 -16.59 -6.19 -7.51
N VAL A 258 -16.26 -4.91 -7.34
CA VAL A 258 -15.16 -4.45 -6.46
C VAL A 258 -15.24 -4.99 -5.03
N PRO A 259 -16.40 -5.02 -4.34
CA PRO A 259 -16.49 -5.56 -2.99
C PRO A 259 -16.15 -7.06 -2.91
N LEU A 260 -16.51 -7.84 -3.94
CA LEU A 260 -16.22 -9.28 -4.01
C LEU A 260 -14.72 -9.49 -4.25
N ILE A 261 -14.16 -8.76 -5.22
CA ILE A 261 -12.74 -8.80 -5.56
C ILE A 261 -11.88 -8.38 -4.35
N GLN A 262 -12.25 -7.30 -3.64
CA GLN A 262 -11.56 -6.85 -2.43
C GLN A 262 -11.43 -7.98 -1.41
N LYS A 263 -12.53 -8.67 -1.09
CA LYS A 263 -12.53 -9.77 -0.13
C LYS A 263 -11.65 -10.93 -0.58
N GLN A 264 -11.71 -11.28 -1.85
CA GLN A 264 -10.86 -12.32 -2.43
C GLN A 264 -9.37 -11.94 -2.35
N LEU A 265 -9.02 -10.72 -2.73
CA LEU A 265 -7.65 -10.20 -2.71
C LEU A 265 -7.07 -10.18 -1.29
N ILE A 266 -7.82 -9.68 -0.31
CA ILE A 266 -7.39 -9.65 1.10
C ILE A 266 -7.19 -11.07 1.61
N LYS A 267 -8.20 -11.95 1.42
CA LYS A 267 -8.13 -13.34 1.88
C LYS A 267 -6.92 -14.07 1.31
N LEU A 268 -6.75 -14.02 -0.02
CA LEU A 268 -5.68 -14.75 -0.70
C LEU A 268 -4.30 -14.23 -0.29
N SER A 269 -4.14 -12.90 -0.16
CA SER A 269 -2.88 -12.29 0.27
C SER A 269 -2.55 -12.64 1.73
N ASN A 270 -3.54 -12.64 2.62
CA ASN A 270 -3.37 -13.08 4.00
C ASN A 270 -2.97 -14.56 4.07
N GLU A 271 -3.57 -15.43 3.24
CA GLU A 271 -3.20 -16.85 3.14
C GLU A 271 -1.75 -17.07 2.64
N HIS A 272 -1.20 -16.10 1.90
CA HIS A 272 0.19 -16.10 1.42
C HIS A 272 1.16 -15.32 2.32
N GLY A 273 0.65 -14.76 3.42
CA GLY A 273 1.38 -13.85 4.29
C GLY A 273 1.98 -12.69 3.48
N LYS A 274 1.15 -11.84 2.90
CA LYS A 274 1.56 -10.66 2.14
C LYS A 274 0.86 -9.43 2.71
N LEU A 275 1.55 -8.29 2.68
CA LEU A 275 0.96 -7.01 3.10
C LEU A 275 -0.25 -6.68 2.22
N VAL A 276 -1.37 -6.25 2.82
CA VAL A 276 -2.55 -5.78 2.09
C VAL A 276 -2.93 -4.37 2.48
N ILE A 277 -2.98 -3.48 1.49
CA ILE A 277 -3.42 -2.09 1.64
C ILE A 277 -4.75 -1.91 0.91
N THR A 278 -5.81 -1.54 1.62
CA THR A 278 -7.06 -1.10 0.97
C THR A 278 -7.02 0.39 0.71
N ALA A 279 -7.17 0.79 -0.55
CA ALA A 279 -6.92 2.14 -1.01
C ALA A 279 -8.07 2.74 -1.82
N THR A 280 -8.05 4.08 -1.92
CA THR A 280 -8.98 4.96 -2.66
C THR A 280 -10.42 4.94 -2.13
N GLN A 281 -11.15 6.05 -2.25
CA GLN A 281 -12.57 6.16 -1.86
C GLN A 281 -12.91 5.70 -0.43
N MET A 282 -11.99 5.86 0.54
CA MET A 282 -12.21 5.44 1.93
C MET A 282 -13.03 6.49 2.69
N LEU A 283 -12.60 7.76 2.66
CA LEU A 283 -13.28 8.88 3.32
C LEU A 283 -13.35 10.10 2.37
N ASP A 284 -13.58 9.88 1.07
CA ASP A 284 -13.48 10.91 0.01
C ASP A 284 -14.29 12.19 0.32
N SER A 285 -15.48 12.06 0.90
CA SER A 285 -16.31 13.19 1.29
C SER A 285 -15.60 14.13 2.26
N MET A 286 -14.60 13.64 3.01
CA MET A 286 -13.79 14.42 3.93
C MET A 286 -12.75 15.33 3.26
N ILE A 287 -12.55 15.22 1.95
CA ILE A 287 -11.87 16.27 1.16
C ILE A 287 -12.58 17.61 1.36
N ARG A 288 -13.93 17.57 1.41
CA ARG A 288 -14.80 18.76 1.44
C ARG A 288 -15.50 18.96 2.77
N ASN A 289 -15.64 17.91 3.58
CA ASN A 289 -16.45 17.91 4.81
C ASN A 289 -15.64 17.48 6.05
N PRO A 290 -15.95 18.00 7.25
CA PRO A 290 -15.23 17.63 8.47
C PRO A 290 -15.62 16.24 9.03
N ARG A 291 -16.59 15.56 8.41
CA ARG A 291 -17.09 14.24 8.84
C ARG A 291 -17.40 13.39 7.61
N PRO A 292 -17.21 12.06 7.71
CA PRO A 292 -17.55 11.17 6.62
C PRO A 292 -19.05 10.89 6.61
N THR A 293 -19.50 10.29 5.51
CA THR A 293 -20.81 9.65 5.42
C THR A 293 -20.83 8.35 6.23
N ARG A 294 -22.04 7.83 6.49
CA ARG A 294 -22.21 6.51 7.11
C ARG A 294 -21.72 5.38 6.21
N ALA A 295 -21.84 5.53 4.89
CA ALA A 295 -21.38 4.56 3.92
C ALA A 295 -19.85 4.41 3.96
N GLU A 296 -19.13 5.53 3.93
CA GLU A 296 -17.67 5.55 4.05
C GLU A 296 -17.17 4.98 5.38
N ALA A 297 -17.82 5.32 6.49
CA ALA A 297 -17.47 4.74 7.79
C ALA A 297 -17.66 3.20 7.81
N SER A 298 -18.72 2.71 7.16
CA SER A 298 -18.96 1.26 7.00
C SER A 298 -17.94 0.61 6.08
N ASP A 299 -17.50 1.31 5.03
CA ASP A 299 -16.54 0.81 4.06
C ASP A 299 -15.15 0.62 4.69
N VAL A 300 -14.67 1.62 5.44
CA VAL A 300 -13.45 1.49 6.26
C VAL A 300 -13.58 0.31 7.23
N ALA A 301 -14.71 0.21 7.94
CA ALA A 301 -14.93 -0.88 8.89
C ALA A 301 -14.88 -2.26 8.23
N ASN A 302 -15.46 -2.41 7.04
CA ASN A 302 -15.44 -3.66 6.29
C ASN A 302 -14.04 -4.02 5.82
N ALA A 303 -13.22 -3.07 5.36
CA ALA A 303 -11.82 -3.34 5.00
C ALA A 303 -11.03 -3.90 6.19
N ILE A 304 -11.25 -3.37 7.39
CA ILE A 304 -10.63 -3.89 8.62
C ILE A 304 -11.16 -5.29 8.95
N LEU A 305 -12.47 -5.51 8.91
CA LEU A 305 -13.08 -6.83 9.16
C LEU A 305 -12.64 -7.89 8.15
N ASP A 306 -12.42 -7.49 6.89
CA ASP A 306 -11.93 -8.38 5.83
C ASP A 306 -10.46 -8.78 6.05
N GLY A 307 -9.72 -8.01 6.86
CA GLY A 307 -8.38 -8.36 7.32
C GLY A 307 -7.25 -7.58 6.67
N SER A 308 -7.51 -6.37 6.15
CA SER A 308 -6.45 -5.50 5.61
C SER A 308 -5.44 -5.10 6.68
N ASP A 309 -4.15 -5.12 6.31
CA ASP A 309 -3.08 -4.66 7.21
C ASP A 309 -3.08 -3.13 7.34
N ALA A 310 -3.41 -2.44 6.25
CA ALA A 310 -3.44 -1.00 6.20
C ALA A 310 -4.62 -0.45 5.40
N VAL A 311 -5.06 0.74 5.78
CA VAL A 311 -6.07 1.54 5.06
C VAL A 311 -5.44 2.86 4.62
N MET A 312 -5.74 3.30 3.41
CA MET A 312 -5.09 4.46 2.79
C MET A 312 -6.02 5.66 2.60
N LEU A 313 -5.51 6.84 2.93
CA LEU A 313 -6.08 8.14 2.59
C LEU A 313 -5.34 8.73 1.38
N SER A 314 -6.11 9.18 0.38
CA SER A 314 -5.63 9.71 -0.88
C SER A 314 -5.80 11.23 -0.92
N GLY A 315 -6.86 11.72 -1.57
CA GLY A 315 -7.13 13.16 -1.68
C GLY A 315 -7.45 13.80 -0.33
N GLU A 316 -7.98 13.01 0.60
CA GLU A 316 -8.39 13.44 1.94
C GLU A 316 -7.24 14.12 2.70
N THR A 317 -6.04 13.55 2.63
CA THR A 317 -4.85 14.11 3.27
C THR A 317 -4.00 14.95 2.32
N ALA A 318 -3.96 14.59 1.03
CA ALA A 318 -3.08 15.27 0.08
C ALA A 318 -3.55 16.68 -0.30
N ALA A 319 -4.86 16.87 -0.49
CA ALA A 319 -5.44 18.13 -0.98
C ALA A 319 -6.74 18.54 -0.26
N GLY A 320 -7.19 17.73 0.71
CA GLY A 320 -8.44 17.96 1.43
C GLY A 320 -8.37 19.11 2.42
N LYS A 321 -9.55 19.65 2.77
CA LYS A 321 -9.70 20.71 3.79
C LYS A 321 -9.54 20.20 5.21
N TYR A 322 -9.68 18.89 5.43
CA TYR A 322 -9.74 18.27 6.76
C TYR A 322 -8.77 17.07 6.88
N PRO A 323 -7.47 17.25 6.62
CA PRO A 323 -6.51 16.14 6.58
C PRO A 323 -6.34 15.48 7.96
N ILE A 324 -6.29 16.27 9.04
CA ILE A 324 -6.14 15.77 10.42
C ILE A 324 -7.40 15.02 10.85
N GLU A 325 -8.59 15.57 10.59
CA GLU A 325 -9.86 14.97 10.95
C GLU A 325 -10.07 13.66 10.20
N SER A 326 -9.61 13.57 8.96
CA SER A 326 -9.66 12.33 8.16
C SER A 326 -8.84 11.23 8.82
N VAL A 327 -7.59 11.51 9.20
CA VAL A 327 -6.75 10.54 9.94
C VAL A 327 -7.37 10.17 11.29
N LYS A 328 -7.82 11.14 12.09
CA LYS A 328 -8.46 10.86 13.39
C LYS A 328 -9.72 10.03 13.24
N THR A 329 -10.48 10.24 12.16
CA THR A 329 -11.70 9.48 11.89
C THR A 329 -11.38 8.05 11.48
N MET A 330 -10.41 7.87 10.58
CA MET A 330 -9.88 6.56 10.22
C MET A 330 -9.40 5.80 11.47
N ASP A 331 -8.57 6.43 12.32
CA ASP A 331 -8.06 5.84 13.57
C ASP A 331 -9.19 5.40 14.51
N ARG A 332 -10.20 6.26 14.73
CA ARG A 332 -11.36 5.91 15.58
C ARG A 332 -12.14 4.72 15.05
N ILE A 333 -12.36 4.64 13.73
CA ILE A 333 -13.08 3.52 13.12
C ILE A 333 -12.28 2.23 13.31
N VAL A 334 -10.99 2.23 12.94
CA VAL A 334 -10.12 1.05 13.07
C VAL A 334 -10.11 0.54 14.51
N ARG A 335 -9.81 1.40 15.48
CA ARG A 335 -9.78 1.02 16.90
C ARG A 335 -11.11 0.48 17.38
N ARG A 336 -12.23 1.05 16.94
CA ARG A 336 -13.55 0.58 17.34
C ARG A 336 -13.82 -0.83 16.83
N ILE A 337 -13.44 -1.15 15.60
CA ILE A 337 -13.61 -2.49 15.02
C ILE A 337 -12.71 -3.51 15.71
N GLU A 338 -11.45 -3.18 15.94
CA GLU A 338 -10.48 -4.06 16.61
C GLU A 338 -10.86 -4.38 18.07
N GLN A 339 -11.70 -3.57 18.72
CA GLN A 339 -12.22 -3.84 20.06
C GLN A 339 -13.42 -4.79 20.07
N THR A 340 -14.01 -5.10 18.90
CA THR A 340 -15.18 -5.98 18.82
C THR A 340 -14.77 -7.44 18.87
N GLU A 341 -15.58 -8.28 19.52
CA GLU A 341 -15.38 -9.73 19.51
C GLU A 341 -15.38 -10.27 18.07
N ARG A 342 -16.27 -9.76 17.21
CA ARG A 342 -16.40 -10.14 15.80
C ARG A 342 -15.06 -10.11 15.05
N TYR A 343 -14.23 -9.10 15.29
CA TYR A 343 -12.93 -8.99 14.65
C TYR A 343 -11.98 -10.15 15.01
N TRP A 344 -12.15 -10.74 16.19
CA TRP A 344 -11.28 -11.79 16.72
C TRP A 344 -11.87 -13.21 16.66
N LEU A 345 -13.10 -13.38 16.12
CA LEU A 345 -13.77 -14.68 16.04
C LEU A 345 -13.13 -15.61 15.01
N ASP A 346 -12.67 -15.06 13.88
CA ASP A 346 -12.09 -15.81 12.77
C ASP A 346 -10.57 -15.56 12.69
N PRO A 347 -9.75 -16.28 13.48
CA PRO A 347 -8.31 -16.20 13.29
C PRO A 347 -7.94 -16.68 11.87
N PRO A 348 -6.90 -16.11 11.25
CA PRO A 348 -6.41 -16.54 9.94
C PRO A 348 -6.21 -18.06 9.90
N LYS A 349 -6.62 -18.67 8.79
CA LYS A 349 -6.35 -20.09 8.54
C LYS A 349 -4.83 -20.33 8.50
N ASP A 350 -4.44 -21.56 8.77
CA ASP A 350 -3.04 -21.96 8.68
C ASP A 350 -2.46 -21.65 7.30
N MET A 351 -1.51 -20.72 7.23
CA MET A 351 -0.81 -20.39 5.98
C MET A 351 0.11 -21.56 5.63
N GLN A 352 -0.14 -22.26 4.53
CA GLN A 352 0.61 -23.47 4.13
C GLN A 352 1.84 -23.15 3.27
N LEU A 353 2.69 -22.21 3.73
CA LEU A 353 3.80 -21.66 2.91
C LEU A 353 5.02 -22.58 2.73
N GLY A 354 5.06 -23.74 3.39
CA GLY A 354 6.10 -24.76 3.16
C GLY A 354 7.53 -24.46 3.64
N HIS A 355 7.81 -23.29 4.25
CA HIS A 355 9.17 -22.92 4.68
C HIS A 355 9.31 -22.72 6.21
N THR A 356 10.53 -22.90 6.73
CA THR A 356 10.85 -22.90 8.18
C THR A 356 10.38 -21.63 8.90
N THR A 357 10.59 -20.45 8.31
CA THR A 357 10.17 -19.16 8.90
C THR A 357 8.66 -19.14 9.19
N ASN A 358 7.83 -19.71 8.31
CA ASN A 358 6.38 -19.76 8.52
C ASN A 358 6.01 -20.77 9.62
N ALA A 359 6.67 -21.92 9.66
CA ALA A 359 6.48 -22.88 10.74
C ALA A 359 6.79 -22.27 12.12
N VAL A 360 7.88 -21.51 12.23
CA VAL A 360 8.23 -20.79 13.46
C VAL A 360 7.24 -19.67 13.77
N ALA A 361 6.81 -18.89 12.77
CA ALA A 361 5.80 -17.84 12.96
C ALA A 361 4.49 -18.40 13.53
N ARG A 362 3.99 -19.49 12.94
CA ARG A 362 2.81 -20.21 13.42
C ARG A 362 3.00 -20.71 14.84
N ALA A 363 4.12 -21.39 15.10
CA ALA A 363 4.45 -21.90 16.42
C ALA A 363 4.52 -20.78 17.46
N ALA A 364 5.01 -19.59 17.10
CA ALA A 364 5.09 -18.44 18.00
C ALA A 364 3.71 -17.93 18.40
N VAL A 365 2.78 -17.84 17.44
CA VAL A 365 1.40 -17.41 17.71
C VAL A 365 0.61 -18.45 18.50
N ILE A 366 0.76 -19.74 18.18
CA ILE A 366 0.13 -20.81 18.96
C ILE A 366 0.68 -20.82 20.40
N SER A 367 2.01 -20.71 20.54
CA SER A 367 2.65 -20.69 21.86
C SER A 367 2.23 -19.50 22.70
N SER A 368 2.06 -18.31 22.10
CA SER A 368 1.64 -17.12 22.85
C SER A 368 0.20 -17.24 23.36
N ARG A 369 -0.68 -17.98 22.66
CA ARG A 369 -2.04 -18.29 23.11
C ARG A 369 -2.06 -19.32 24.24
N SER A 370 -1.15 -20.30 24.19
CA SER A 370 -1.06 -21.37 25.19
C SER A 370 -0.29 -20.97 26.45
N LEU A 371 0.56 -19.95 26.37
CA LEU A 371 1.38 -19.46 27.49
C LEU A 371 0.56 -18.49 28.36
N PRO A 372 0.27 -18.82 29.63
CA PRO A 372 -0.48 -17.92 30.51
C PRO A 372 0.26 -16.59 30.70
N ASP A 373 -0.50 -15.50 30.60
CA ASP A 373 -0.03 -14.13 30.77
C ASP A 373 1.09 -13.72 29.81
N CYS A 374 1.17 -14.34 28.62
CA CYS A 374 2.10 -13.93 27.57
C CYS A 374 1.85 -12.46 27.18
N LYS A 375 2.88 -11.63 27.30
CA LYS A 375 2.78 -10.18 27.07
C LYS A 375 3.01 -9.80 25.62
N ALA A 376 3.82 -10.55 24.88
CA ALA A 376 4.21 -10.21 23.52
C ALA A 376 4.87 -11.36 22.76
N ILE A 377 4.97 -11.18 21.45
CA ILE A 377 5.91 -11.91 20.60
C ILE A 377 7.03 -10.93 20.20
N ILE A 378 8.28 -11.30 20.44
CA ILE A 378 9.49 -10.56 20.04
C ILE A 378 10.10 -11.26 18.83
N CYS A 379 10.20 -10.54 17.73
CA CYS A 379 10.82 -11.02 16.50
C CYS A 379 12.13 -10.26 16.28
N TYR A 380 13.28 -10.95 16.35
CA TYR A 380 14.53 -10.36 15.86
C TYR A 380 14.66 -10.61 14.36
N THR A 381 14.87 -9.55 13.58
CA THR A 381 14.80 -9.65 12.12
C THR A 381 15.71 -8.68 11.39
N GLY A 382 16.44 -9.17 10.39
CA GLY A 382 17.19 -8.33 9.45
C GLY A 382 16.32 -7.74 8.34
N THR A 383 15.35 -8.51 7.82
CA THR A 383 14.54 -8.16 6.64
C THR A 383 13.07 -7.86 6.93
N GLY A 384 12.61 -8.10 8.16
CA GLY A 384 11.21 -7.93 8.57
C GLY A 384 10.32 -9.15 8.36
N GLY A 385 10.76 -10.16 7.60
CA GLY A 385 9.91 -11.27 7.15
C GLY A 385 9.22 -12.05 8.27
N ILE A 386 9.92 -12.35 9.36
CA ILE A 386 9.31 -13.07 10.50
C ILE A 386 8.29 -12.22 11.26
N ALA A 387 8.56 -10.92 11.45
CA ALA A 387 7.63 -10.02 12.12
C ALA A 387 6.34 -9.88 11.30
N ARG A 388 6.47 -9.80 9.98
CA ARG A 388 5.34 -9.80 9.04
C ARG A 388 4.53 -11.11 9.13
N LEU A 389 5.18 -12.27 9.02
CA LEU A 389 4.47 -13.56 9.07
C LEU A 389 3.79 -13.80 10.42
N VAL A 390 4.40 -13.40 11.54
CA VAL A 390 3.74 -13.44 12.86
C VAL A 390 2.52 -12.52 12.88
N SER A 391 2.63 -11.32 12.31
CA SER A 391 1.51 -10.38 12.13
C SER A 391 0.37 -10.97 11.29
N ASP A 392 0.69 -11.73 10.23
CA ASP A 392 -0.29 -12.32 9.31
C ASP A 392 -1.15 -13.40 9.99
N TYR A 393 -0.65 -14.03 11.07
CA TYR A 393 -1.44 -14.91 11.95
C TYR A 393 -2.33 -14.17 12.97
N ARG A 394 -2.33 -12.83 12.94
CA ARG A 394 -3.14 -11.92 13.76
C ARG A 394 -3.16 -12.26 15.26
N PRO A 395 -2.00 -12.32 15.96
CA PRO A 395 -1.95 -12.57 17.39
C PRO A 395 -2.64 -11.44 18.18
N LYS A 396 -3.32 -11.80 19.28
CA LYS A 396 -3.90 -10.82 20.21
C LYS A 396 -2.83 -10.03 20.95
N VAL A 397 -1.73 -10.69 21.30
CA VAL A 397 -0.56 -10.07 21.94
C VAL A 397 0.19 -9.18 20.94
N PRO A 398 0.80 -8.07 21.38
CA PRO A 398 1.62 -7.22 20.53
C PRO A 398 2.83 -7.96 19.93
N VAL A 399 3.21 -7.55 18.71
CA VAL A 399 4.38 -8.07 17.99
C VAL A 399 5.45 -6.99 17.96
N TYR A 400 6.62 -7.26 18.54
CA TYR A 400 7.75 -6.33 18.53
C TYR A 400 8.81 -6.80 17.53
N GLY A 401 9.08 -5.97 16.52
CA GLY A 401 10.12 -6.25 15.52
C GLY A 401 11.43 -5.57 15.88
N PHE A 402 12.36 -6.32 16.49
CA PHE A 402 13.70 -5.85 16.82
C PHE A 402 14.61 -6.00 15.59
N THR A 403 15.23 -4.91 15.14
CA THR A 403 16.04 -4.96 13.91
C THR A 403 17.31 -4.11 13.96
N PRO A 404 18.44 -4.66 13.45
CA PRO A 404 19.69 -3.93 13.24
C PRO A 404 19.65 -3.04 11.98
N GLU A 405 18.62 -3.14 11.14
CA GLU A 405 18.59 -2.46 9.84
C GLU A 405 17.66 -1.22 9.86
N PRO A 406 18.16 -0.01 9.55
CA PRO A 406 17.33 1.19 9.49
C PRO A 406 16.18 1.09 8.48
N ALA A 407 16.42 0.50 7.31
CA ALA A 407 15.39 0.34 6.28
C ALA A 407 14.26 -0.59 6.75
N THR A 408 14.62 -1.73 7.36
CA THR A 408 13.65 -2.65 7.96
C THR A 408 12.88 -1.99 9.09
N PHE A 409 13.54 -1.21 9.94
CA PHE A 409 12.88 -0.48 11.03
C PHE A 409 11.73 0.40 10.53
N GLN A 410 11.93 1.11 9.42
CA GLN A 410 10.87 1.93 8.83
C GLN A 410 9.80 1.07 8.16
N ALA A 411 10.19 0.09 7.34
CA ALA A 411 9.24 -0.77 6.62
C ALA A 411 8.26 -1.52 7.56
N LEU A 412 8.75 -1.97 8.73
CA LEU A 412 7.92 -2.64 9.74
C LEU A 412 6.77 -1.76 10.25
N ALA A 413 6.83 -0.42 10.11
CA ALA A 413 5.76 0.48 10.54
C ALA A 413 4.44 0.21 9.82
N LEU A 414 4.48 -0.33 8.60
CA LEU A 414 3.32 -0.59 7.76
C LEU A 414 2.74 -2.02 7.92
N TYR A 415 3.37 -2.91 8.69
CA TYR A 415 2.85 -4.26 8.93
C TYR A 415 1.90 -4.31 10.12
N TRP A 416 0.75 -4.96 9.95
CA TRP A 416 -0.32 -5.01 10.94
C TRP A 416 0.19 -5.40 12.34
N GLY A 417 -0.16 -4.60 13.35
CA GLY A 417 0.15 -4.91 14.74
C GLY A 417 1.62 -4.93 15.14
N VAL A 418 2.55 -4.72 14.19
CA VAL A 418 3.99 -4.70 14.46
C VAL A 418 4.41 -3.35 15.05
N ILE A 419 5.25 -3.44 16.10
CA ILE A 419 5.88 -2.34 16.79
C ILE A 419 7.40 -2.42 16.50
N PRO A 420 7.94 -1.55 15.63
CA PRO A 420 9.36 -1.57 15.29
C PRO A 420 10.24 -1.09 16.44
N ILE A 421 11.32 -1.80 16.70
CA ILE A 421 12.32 -1.45 17.72
C ILE A 421 13.71 -1.50 17.08
N ARG A 422 14.38 -0.33 17.01
CA ARG A 422 15.76 -0.26 16.54
C ARG A 422 16.69 -0.91 17.56
N PHE A 423 17.37 -1.98 17.19
CA PHE A 423 18.15 -2.80 18.11
C PHE A 423 19.39 -3.40 17.43
N GLN A 424 20.55 -3.26 18.05
CA GLN A 424 21.81 -3.82 17.58
C GLN A 424 22.33 -4.81 18.63
N PRO A 425 22.46 -6.11 18.30
CA PRO A 425 23.12 -7.06 19.21
C PRO A 425 24.56 -6.66 19.47
N ALA A 426 25.05 -6.92 20.69
CA ALA A 426 26.44 -6.64 21.06
C ALA A 426 27.40 -7.61 20.33
N SER A 427 27.01 -8.88 20.21
CA SER A 427 27.76 -9.85 19.42
C SER A 427 27.17 -10.08 18.03
N PRO A 428 27.97 -9.98 16.94
CA PRO A 428 27.52 -10.27 15.58
C PRO A 428 26.98 -11.68 15.36
N ASN A 429 27.50 -12.68 16.08
CA ASN A 429 27.03 -14.06 15.96
C ASN A 429 25.84 -14.37 16.89
N GLY A 430 25.56 -13.48 17.84
CA GLY A 430 24.43 -13.57 18.75
C GLY A 430 24.66 -14.35 20.04
N GLU A 431 25.90 -14.63 20.45
CA GLU A 431 26.21 -15.34 21.70
C GLU A 431 25.53 -14.69 22.93
N THR A 432 25.34 -13.37 22.90
CA THR A 432 24.70 -12.58 23.97
C THR A 432 23.26 -12.17 23.64
N ILE A 433 22.65 -12.67 22.55
CA ILE A 433 21.39 -12.10 22.02
C ILE A 433 20.26 -12.02 23.05
N PHE A 434 20.11 -13.04 23.91
CA PHE A 434 19.07 -13.03 24.94
C PHE A 434 19.35 -12.06 26.08
N ILE A 435 20.63 -11.86 26.43
CA ILE A 435 21.07 -10.85 27.40
C ILE A 435 20.82 -9.45 26.83
N ASP A 436 21.22 -9.22 25.58
CA ASP A 436 21.05 -7.95 24.87
C ASP A 436 19.56 -7.60 24.73
N LEU A 437 18.71 -8.58 24.40
CA LEU A 437 17.26 -8.40 24.34
C LEU A 437 16.65 -8.11 25.71
N ASP A 438 17.07 -8.80 26.77
CA ASP A 438 16.60 -8.54 28.14
C ASP A 438 16.94 -7.11 28.58
N HIS A 439 18.19 -6.66 28.34
CA HIS A 439 18.59 -5.28 28.61
C HIS A 439 17.76 -4.29 27.80
N ALA A 440 17.65 -4.48 26.49
CA ALA A 440 16.88 -3.57 25.63
C ALA A 440 15.39 -3.51 26.00
N ALA A 441 14.80 -4.64 26.43
CA ALA A 441 13.42 -4.72 26.88
C ALA A 441 13.19 -3.94 28.19
N ILE A 442 14.07 -4.11 29.17
CA ILE A 442 13.94 -3.51 30.50
C ILE A 442 14.31 -2.03 30.48
N ASP A 443 15.48 -1.69 29.90
CA ASP A 443 16.03 -0.32 29.94
C ASP A 443 15.16 0.68 29.17
N ARG A 444 14.41 0.20 28.18
CA ARG A 444 13.46 0.99 27.40
C ARG A 444 12.04 0.97 27.97
N GLY A 445 11.82 0.30 29.10
CA GLY A 445 10.52 0.19 29.75
C GLY A 445 9.47 -0.54 28.90
N LEU A 446 9.89 -1.43 27.99
CA LEU A 446 8.98 -2.20 27.15
C LEU A 446 8.32 -3.33 27.94
N PHE A 447 9.09 -3.94 28.87
CA PHE A 447 8.66 -5.07 29.68
C PHE A 447 9.29 -5.00 31.09
N GLU A 448 8.63 -5.63 32.05
CA GLU A 448 9.15 -5.78 33.41
C GLU A 448 9.88 -7.12 33.57
N ARG A 449 10.79 -7.19 34.54
CA ARG A 449 11.44 -8.47 34.90
C ARG A 449 10.37 -9.47 35.30
N GLY A 450 10.38 -10.60 34.60
CA GLY A 450 9.46 -11.70 34.85
C GLY A 450 8.28 -11.79 33.91
N ASP A 451 8.07 -10.79 33.04
CA ASP A 451 7.11 -10.88 31.94
C ASP A 451 7.44 -12.05 31.04
N ARG A 452 6.41 -12.74 30.55
CA ARG A 452 6.54 -13.89 29.66
C ARG A 452 6.35 -13.45 28.23
N VAL A 453 7.28 -13.84 27.37
CA VAL A 453 7.27 -13.52 25.93
C VAL A 453 7.64 -14.74 25.11
N VAL A 454 7.27 -14.72 23.84
CA VAL A 454 7.79 -15.66 22.84
C VAL A 454 8.80 -14.93 21.98
N ILE A 455 10.00 -15.48 21.82
CA ILE A 455 11.04 -14.94 20.95
C ILE A 455 11.15 -15.79 19.70
N ALA A 456 11.19 -15.16 18.53
CA ALA A 456 11.45 -15.81 17.23
C ALA A 456 12.61 -15.13 16.50
N LEU A 457 13.61 -15.92 16.08
CA LEU A 457 14.79 -15.43 15.38
C LEU A 457 15.48 -16.51 14.53
N GLY A 458 16.33 -16.10 13.59
CA GLY A 458 17.22 -17.01 12.85
C GLY A 458 18.53 -17.18 13.60
N TRP A 459 18.91 -18.43 13.89
CA TRP A 459 20.16 -18.76 14.58
C TRP A 459 21.08 -19.61 13.69
N PRO A 460 22.39 -19.31 13.61
CA PRO A 460 23.09 -18.14 14.18
C PRO A 460 22.75 -16.82 13.46
N LEU A 461 22.91 -15.67 14.14
CA LEU A 461 22.43 -14.37 13.61
C LEU A 461 23.13 -13.92 12.31
N LYS A 462 24.44 -14.12 12.22
CA LYS A 462 25.29 -13.60 11.12
C LYS A 462 25.02 -14.27 9.78
N ALA A 463 24.46 -15.47 9.77
CA ALA A 463 24.38 -16.30 8.56
C ALA A 463 23.20 -15.96 7.64
N ARG A 464 22.45 -14.86 7.88
CA ARG A 464 21.18 -14.54 7.19
C ARG A 464 20.27 -15.78 7.09
N THR A 465 20.35 -16.65 8.08
CA THR A 465 19.66 -17.95 8.08
C THR A 465 18.15 -17.72 8.15
N PRO A 466 17.34 -18.51 7.44
CA PRO A 466 15.90 -18.54 7.66
C PRO A 466 15.57 -18.69 9.15
N VAL A 467 14.46 -18.10 9.59
CA VAL A 467 14.07 -18.21 11.00
C VAL A 467 13.80 -19.66 11.33
N ASN A 468 14.51 -20.17 12.34
CA ASN A 468 14.55 -21.57 12.71
C ASN A 468 14.48 -21.78 14.24
N MET A 469 14.43 -20.70 15.03
CA MET A 469 14.40 -20.76 16.48
C MET A 469 13.18 -20.05 17.04
N LEU A 470 12.51 -20.73 17.97
CA LEU A 470 11.50 -20.19 18.87
C LEU A 470 11.95 -20.44 20.31
N LYS A 471 11.82 -19.43 21.17
CA LYS A 471 12.09 -19.55 22.61
C LYS A 471 10.92 -19.00 23.41
N LEU A 472 10.40 -19.80 24.35
CA LEU A 472 9.57 -19.29 25.44
C LEU A 472 10.53 -18.68 26.47
N HIS A 473 10.36 -17.40 26.79
CA HIS A 473 11.35 -16.63 27.54
C HIS A 473 10.68 -15.83 28.65
N LYS A 474 11.38 -15.70 29.78
CA LYS A 474 10.99 -14.82 30.87
C LYS A 474 11.95 -13.64 30.93
N ILE A 475 11.45 -12.42 30.76
CA ILE A 475 12.28 -11.21 30.70
C ILE A 475 13.17 -11.09 31.95
N GLY A 476 14.48 -10.93 31.71
CA GLY A 476 15.51 -10.82 32.73
C GLY A 476 16.05 -12.17 33.26
N GLU A 477 15.61 -13.31 32.73
CA GLU A 477 16.14 -14.63 33.12
C GLU A 477 17.58 -14.85 32.64
N SER A 478 17.97 -14.28 31.49
CA SER A 478 19.33 -14.39 30.97
C SER A 478 20.33 -13.48 31.69
N LEU A 479 19.83 -12.56 32.53
CA LEU A 479 20.65 -11.69 33.38
C LEU A 479 21.00 -12.34 34.74
N ARG A 480 20.48 -13.54 35.04
CA ARG A 480 20.76 -14.25 36.29
C ARG A 480 22.04 -15.07 36.12
N GLY A 481 23.17 -14.53 36.59
CA GLY A 481 24.48 -15.19 36.54
C GLY A 481 25.42 -14.70 35.44
N ALA A 482 25.07 -13.60 34.75
CA ALA A 482 25.95 -12.81 33.91
C ALA A 482 26.70 -11.74 34.73
#